data_AF-A0A0C2CDD3-F1
#
_entry.id   AF-A0A0C2CDD3-F1
#
_cell.length_a   1.000
_cell.length_b   1.000
_cell.length_c   1.000
_cell.angle_alpha   90.00
_cell.angle_beta   90.00
_cell.angle_gamma   90.00
#
_symmetry.space_group_name_H-M   'P 1'
#
loop_
_entity.id
_entity.type
_entity.pdbx_description
1 polymer ?
#
loop_
_entity_poly.entity_id
_entity_poly.type
_entity_poly.pdbx_seq_one_letter_code
_entity_poly.pdbx_strand_id
1 'polypeptide(L)'
;TSSWRCSIDGLWSEDGPNTMQCQSDWTIQRQDALEETIKDQDASGIPELLRAMTSDTRRPMVAGDLPKLLNVLDVVQDVVSREPWARSSQKLVNQLIVNVVHNALRAKEMWRNWPLKKRQTFATRLLACVERAMTSGSVTVHSSENYVQPLVMTEMSENIKTSTQPSNYFLFPSMALWAGENNVDSVDIPKEALELAGL
;
A
#
# COMPACT_ATOMS: atom_id res chain seq x y z
N THR A 1 -22.56 -7.26 11.87
CA THR A 1 -22.75 -7.25 13.34
C THR A 1 -21.49 -7.79 14.00
N SER A 2 -21.09 -7.28 15.16
CA SER A 2 -19.94 -7.82 15.92
C SER A 2 -20.37 -8.98 16.80
N SER A 3 -19.44 -9.85 17.18
CA SER A 3 -19.67 -10.95 18.13
C SER A 3 -18.55 -11.04 19.15
N TRP A 4 -18.86 -11.37 20.40
CA TRP A 4 -17.86 -11.57 21.45
C TRP A 4 -18.20 -12.84 22.22
N ARG A 5 -17.26 -13.79 22.22
CA ARG A 5 -17.50 -15.10 22.82
C ARG A 5 -17.11 -15.09 24.29
N CYS A 6 -18.06 -15.48 25.14
CA CYS A 6 -17.80 -15.79 26.55
C CYS A 6 -17.28 -17.23 26.67
N SER A 7 -16.27 -17.44 27.49
CA SER A 7 -15.71 -18.75 27.84
C SER A 7 -16.57 -19.45 28.90
N ILE A 8 -16.31 -20.75 29.11
CA ILE A 8 -16.98 -21.56 30.13
C ILE A 8 -16.72 -21.05 31.55
N ASP A 9 -15.61 -20.34 31.76
CA ASP A 9 -15.21 -19.76 33.06
C ASP A 9 -15.87 -18.39 33.32
N GLY A 10 -16.79 -17.95 32.45
CA GLY A 10 -17.46 -16.66 32.57
C GLY A 10 -16.59 -15.46 32.18
N LEU A 11 -15.42 -15.71 31.58
CA LEU A 11 -14.49 -14.69 31.09
C LEU A 11 -14.63 -14.50 29.57
N TRP A 12 -14.33 -13.32 29.06
CA TRP A 12 -14.25 -13.10 27.62
C TRP A 12 -13.11 -13.93 27.02
N SER A 13 -13.40 -14.65 25.93
CA SER A 13 -12.42 -15.56 25.30
C SER A 13 -11.35 -14.84 24.48
N GLU A 14 -11.57 -13.58 24.12
CA GLU A 14 -10.64 -12.72 23.39
C GLU A 14 -10.66 -11.31 23.98
N ASP A 15 -9.57 -10.56 23.78
CA ASP A 15 -9.37 -9.19 24.29
C ASP A 15 -10.40 -8.16 23.78
N GLY A 16 -11.22 -8.53 22.80
CA GLY A 16 -12.29 -7.68 22.28
C GLY A 16 -13.26 -8.41 21.36
N PRO A 17 -14.31 -7.71 20.90
CA PRO A 17 -15.28 -8.27 19.97
C PRO A 17 -14.63 -8.55 18.61
N ASN A 18 -15.11 -9.59 17.96
CA ASN A 18 -14.83 -9.90 16.58
C ASN A 18 -15.61 -8.95 15.66
N THR A 19 -14.86 -8.15 14.89
CA THR A 19 -15.41 -7.14 13.96
C THR A 19 -15.24 -7.52 12.49
N MET A 20 -14.95 -8.79 12.17
CA MET A 20 -14.76 -9.23 10.77
C MET A 20 -16.02 -9.04 9.90
N GLN A 21 -17.20 -9.05 10.51
CA GLN A 21 -18.50 -8.82 9.85
C GLN A 21 -19.04 -7.40 10.10
N CYS A 22 -18.19 -6.49 10.59
CA CYS A 22 -18.50 -5.08 10.70
C CYS A 22 -17.88 -4.33 9.53
N GLN A 23 -18.56 -3.29 9.09
CA GLN A 23 -18.11 -2.44 8.01
C GLN A 23 -18.44 -1.00 8.38
N SER A 24 -17.50 -0.11 8.16
CA SER A 24 -17.69 1.32 8.32
C SER A 24 -18.32 1.92 7.06
N ASP A 25 -19.23 2.88 7.22
CA ASP A 25 -19.95 3.52 6.11
C ASP A 25 -19.02 4.12 5.05
N TRP A 26 -17.85 4.63 5.47
CA TRP A 26 -16.87 5.20 4.56
C TRP A 26 -16.46 4.18 3.47
N THR A 27 -16.36 2.90 3.79
CA THR A 27 -15.95 1.89 2.80
C THR A 27 -16.96 1.73 1.67
N ILE A 28 -18.26 1.93 1.96
CA ILE A 28 -19.33 1.93 0.95
C ILE A 28 -19.21 3.19 0.11
N GLN A 29 -19.11 4.35 0.77
CA GLN A 29 -18.98 5.65 0.10
C GLN A 29 -17.76 5.71 -0.83
N ARG A 30 -16.62 5.10 -0.46
CA ARG A 30 -15.42 5.04 -1.32
C ARG A 30 -15.57 4.09 -2.49
N GLN A 31 -16.32 3.00 -2.31
CA GLN A 31 -16.65 2.10 -3.42
C GLN A 31 -17.54 2.80 -4.44
N ASP A 32 -18.62 3.45 -3.98
CA ASP A 32 -19.55 4.17 -4.85
C ASP A 32 -18.84 5.32 -5.58
N ALA A 33 -18.04 6.12 -4.86
CA ALA A 33 -17.26 7.22 -5.47
C ALA A 33 -16.24 6.72 -6.50
N LEU A 34 -15.64 5.54 -6.29
CA LEU A 34 -14.75 4.93 -7.27
C LEU A 34 -15.51 4.54 -8.55
N GLU A 35 -16.67 3.91 -8.41
CA GLU A 35 -17.50 3.51 -9.53
C GLU A 35 -17.96 4.71 -10.37
N GLU A 36 -18.38 5.79 -9.71
CA GLU A 36 -18.71 7.07 -10.36
C GLU A 36 -17.50 7.68 -11.07
N THR A 37 -16.34 7.76 -10.40
CA THR A 37 -15.09 8.29 -10.98
C THR A 37 -14.70 7.53 -12.25
N ILE A 38 -14.80 6.20 -12.24
CA ILE A 38 -14.47 5.36 -13.40
C ILE A 38 -15.47 5.57 -14.52
N LYS A 39 -16.77 5.62 -14.19
CA LYS A 39 -17.85 5.83 -15.17
C LYS A 39 -17.69 7.16 -15.90
N ASP A 40 -17.33 8.22 -15.17
CA ASP A 40 -17.19 9.56 -15.71
C ASP A 40 -15.78 9.82 -16.29
N GLN A 41 -14.86 8.86 -16.16
CA GLN A 41 -13.45 8.96 -16.55
C GLN A 41 -12.76 10.19 -15.95
N ASP A 42 -13.08 10.51 -14.69
CA ASP A 42 -12.55 11.67 -14.00
C ASP A 42 -11.12 11.39 -13.48
N ALA A 43 -10.13 11.87 -14.24
CA ALA A 43 -8.71 11.75 -13.91
C ALA A 43 -8.32 12.38 -12.55
N SER A 44 -9.09 13.36 -12.07
CA SER A 44 -8.87 14.03 -10.79
C SER A 44 -9.54 13.31 -9.61
N GLY A 45 -10.62 12.59 -9.89
CA GLY A 45 -11.37 11.83 -8.89
C GLY A 45 -10.56 10.71 -8.23
N ILE A 46 -9.66 10.03 -8.95
CA ILE A 46 -8.85 8.93 -8.36
C ILE A 46 -7.93 9.45 -7.23
N PRO A 47 -7.09 10.49 -7.46
CA PRO A 47 -6.35 11.11 -6.37
C PRO A 47 -7.22 11.63 -5.22
N GLU A 48 -8.38 12.21 -5.50
CA GLU A 48 -9.29 12.72 -4.47
C GLU A 48 -9.86 11.60 -3.60
N LEU A 49 -10.28 10.50 -4.22
CA LEU A 49 -10.70 9.28 -3.55
C LEU A 49 -9.60 8.77 -2.61
N LEU A 50 -8.36 8.67 -3.08
CA LEU A 50 -7.25 8.18 -2.27
C LEU A 50 -6.85 9.15 -1.15
N ARG A 51 -7.00 10.46 -1.34
CA ARG A 51 -6.86 11.45 -0.24
C ARG A 51 -7.92 11.24 0.82
N ALA A 52 -9.17 11.03 0.42
CA ALA A 52 -10.26 10.74 1.34
C ALA A 52 -10.00 9.43 2.10
N MET A 53 -9.59 8.36 1.41
CA MET A 53 -9.17 7.11 2.04
C MET A 53 -7.99 7.29 2.99
N THR A 54 -7.01 8.14 2.65
CA THR A 54 -5.90 8.47 3.56
C THR A 54 -6.42 9.10 4.86
N SER A 55 -7.46 9.94 4.79
CA SER A 55 -8.11 10.54 5.96
C SER A 55 -8.88 9.50 6.77
N ASP A 56 -9.68 8.65 6.11
CA ASP A 56 -10.51 7.64 6.76
C ASP A 56 -9.65 6.59 7.48
N THR A 57 -8.58 6.14 6.84
CA THR A 57 -7.66 5.11 7.37
C THR A 57 -6.79 5.60 8.53
N ARG A 58 -6.70 6.91 8.76
CA ARG A 58 -6.05 7.46 9.98
C ARG A 58 -6.89 7.23 11.23
N ARG A 59 -8.20 7.10 11.07
CA ARG A 59 -9.15 6.82 12.16
C ARG A 59 -9.15 5.32 12.48
N PRO A 60 -9.66 4.92 13.66
CA PRO A 60 -9.84 3.51 13.97
C PRO A 60 -10.69 2.80 12.90
N MET A 61 -10.21 1.65 12.43
CA MET A 61 -10.89 0.81 11.46
C MET A 61 -11.31 -0.51 12.10
N VAL A 62 -12.41 -1.08 11.61
CA VAL A 62 -12.86 -2.42 12.00
C VAL A 62 -12.31 -3.46 11.03
N ALA A 63 -12.23 -4.72 11.48
CA ALA A 63 -11.60 -5.79 10.71
C ALA A 63 -12.22 -5.99 9.32
N GLY A 64 -13.54 -5.85 9.17
CA GLY A 64 -14.21 -5.96 7.88
C GLY A 64 -13.98 -4.80 6.90
N ASP A 65 -13.36 -3.70 7.33
CA ASP A 65 -12.96 -2.60 6.42
C ASP A 65 -11.79 -3.03 5.52
N LEU A 66 -10.88 -3.86 6.02
CA LEU A 66 -9.67 -4.30 5.32
C LEU A 66 -9.92 -4.91 3.94
N PRO A 67 -10.81 -5.93 3.77
CA PRO A 67 -11.09 -6.47 2.44
C PRO A 67 -11.70 -5.44 1.49
N LYS A 68 -12.48 -4.47 1.99
CA LYS A 68 -13.09 -3.42 1.16
C LYS A 68 -12.04 -2.42 0.68
N LEU A 69 -11.18 -1.96 1.60
CA LEU A 69 -10.03 -1.12 1.28
C LEU A 69 -9.15 -1.78 0.22
N LEU A 70 -8.83 -3.07 0.39
CA LEU A 70 -8.03 -3.82 -0.56
C LEU A 70 -8.66 -3.89 -1.96
N ASN A 71 -9.98 -4.10 -2.03
CA ASN A 71 -10.68 -4.16 -3.31
C ASN A 71 -10.63 -2.80 -4.03
N VAL A 72 -10.83 -1.69 -3.31
CA VAL A 72 -10.71 -0.34 -3.87
C VAL A 72 -9.29 -0.11 -4.39
N LEU A 73 -8.26 -0.46 -3.62
CA LEU A 73 -6.87 -0.32 -4.04
C LEU A 73 -6.54 -1.17 -5.28
N ASP A 74 -7.05 -2.39 -5.36
CA ASP A 74 -6.84 -3.28 -6.52
C ASP A 74 -7.45 -2.69 -7.80
N VAL A 75 -8.67 -2.16 -7.72
CA VAL A 75 -9.34 -1.53 -8.86
C VAL A 75 -8.63 -0.25 -9.27
N VAL A 76 -8.23 0.60 -8.31
CA VAL A 76 -7.47 1.83 -8.60
C VAL A 76 -6.17 1.51 -9.34
N GLN A 77 -5.45 0.48 -8.89
CA GLN A 77 -4.22 0.03 -9.57
C GLN A 77 -4.48 -0.45 -11.00
N ASP A 78 -5.54 -1.23 -11.21
CA ASP A 78 -5.90 -1.73 -12.53
C ASP A 78 -6.31 -0.59 -13.48
N VAL A 79 -7.06 0.40 -12.98
CA VAL A 79 -7.48 1.57 -13.76
C VAL A 79 -6.28 2.45 -14.11
N VAL A 80 -5.46 2.84 -13.14
CA VAL A 80 -4.32 3.76 -13.39
C VAL A 80 -3.27 3.13 -14.30
N SER A 81 -3.08 1.82 -14.25
CA SER A 81 -2.13 1.12 -15.13
C SER A 81 -2.63 0.99 -16.58
N ARG A 82 -3.92 0.70 -16.77
CA ARG A 82 -4.50 0.36 -18.08
C ARG A 82 -5.12 1.54 -18.80
N GLU A 83 -5.74 2.46 -18.08
CA GLU A 83 -6.57 3.50 -18.66
C GLU A 83 -5.77 4.79 -18.95
N PRO A 84 -5.75 5.28 -20.20
CA PRO A 84 -4.98 6.47 -20.56
C PRO A 84 -5.40 7.74 -19.80
N TRP A 85 -6.69 7.89 -19.51
CA TRP A 85 -7.24 9.08 -18.83
C TRP A 85 -6.73 9.22 -17.39
N ALA A 86 -6.44 8.09 -16.72
CA ALA A 86 -5.98 8.07 -15.33
C ALA A 86 -4.46 8.21 -15.18
N ARG A 87 -3.71 8.02 -16.28
CA ARG A 87 -2.25 7.89 -16.26
C ARG A 87 -1.51 9.17 -15.86
N SER A 88 -2.07 10.34 -16.16
CA SER A 88 -1.47 11.64 -15.81
C SER A 88 -1.34 11.87 -14.29
N SER A 89 -2.19 11.22 -13.49
CA SER A 89 -2.24 11.32 -12.03
C SER A 89 -1.37 10.29 -11.30
N GLN A 90 -0.65 9.43 -12.03
CA GLN A 90 0.00 8.23 -11.49
C GLN A 90 0.99 8.50 -10.35
N LYS A 91 1.87 9.50 -10.49
CA LYS A 91 2.82 9.91 -9.44
C LYS A 91 2.12 10.22 -8.11
N LEU A 92 1.03 10.98 -8.18
CA LEU A 92 0.26 11.36 -7.00
C LEU A 92 -0.50 10.16 -6.43
N VAL A 93 -1.06 9.31 -7.29
CA VAL A 93 -1.71 8.05 -6.89
C VAL A 93 -0.74 7.16 -6.12
N ASN A 94 0.48 6.97 -6.62
CA ASN A 94 1.51 6.15 -5.98
C ASN A 94 1.81 6.63 -4.56
N GLN A 95 2.02 7.93 -4.39
CA GLN A 95 2.23 8.54 -3.07
C GLN A 95 1.06 8.25 -2.11
N LEU A 96 -0.17 8.42 -2.59
CA LEU A 96 -1.37 8.25 -1.77
C LEU A 96 -1.62 6.77 -1.41
N ILE A 97 -1.30 5.84 -2.31
CA ILE A 97 -1.37 4.40 -2.03
C ILE A 97 -0.40 4.03 -0.92
N VAL A 98 0.84 4.51 -0.96
CA VAL A 98 1.82 4.28 0.12
C VAL A 98 1.28 4.81 1.46
N ASN A 99 0.62 5.96 1.46
CA ASN A 99 0.00 6.52 2.68
C ASN A 99 -1.16 5.66 3.21
N VAL A 100 -2.05 5.22 2.34
CA VAL A 100 -3.18 4.34 2.69
C VAL A 100 -2.68 3.01 3.26
N VAL A 101 -1.68 2.41 2.61
CA VAL A 101 -1.09 1.14 3.03
C VAL A 101 -0.37 1.30 4.38
N HIS A 102 0.39 2.38 4.58
CA HIS A 102 1.00 2.70 5.87
C HIS A 102 -0.05 2.76 6.99
N ASN A 103 -1.14 3.50 6.77
CA ASN A 103 -2.22 3.61 7.76
C ASN A 103 -2.89 2.26 8.04
N ALA A 104 -3.13 1.46 7.00
CA ALA A 104 -3.69 0.12 7.12
C ALA A 104 -2.80 -0.79 7.97
N LEU A 105 -1.48 -0.79 7.75
CA LEU A 105 -0.51 -1.56 8.55
C LEU A 105 -0.44 -1.08 10.01
N ARG A 106 -0.63 0.22 10.25
CA ARG A 106 -0.64 0.81 11.60
C ARG A 106 -1.85 0.38 12.44
N ALA A 107 -2.98 0.06 11.80
CA ALA A 107 -4.25 -0.23 12.46
C ALA A 107 -4.30 -1.65 13.08
N LYS A 108 -3.52 -1.90 14.14
CA LYS A 108 -3.33 -3.22 14.75
C LYS A 108 -4.64 -3.97 15.11
N GLU A 109 -5.65 -3.26 15.60
CA GLU A 109 -6.92 -3.87 16.02
C GLU A 109 -7.68 -4.52 14.85
N MET A 110 -7.66 -3.87 13.68
CA MET A 110 -8.25 -4.39 12.44
C MET A 110 -7.64 -5.76 12.05
N TRP A 111 -6.34 -5.95 12.28
CA TRP A 111 -5.64 -7.19 11.94
C TRP A 111 -5.91 -8.31 12.93
N ARG A 112 -6.06 -8.00 14.23
CA ARG A 112 -6.15 -8.99 15.30
C ARG A 112 -7.34 -9.95 15.14
N ASN A 113 -8.48 -9.46 14.68
CA ASN A 113 -9.66 -10.32 14.50
C ASN A 113 -9.52 -11.34 13.35
N TRP A 114 -8.54 -11.19 12.45
CA TRP A 114 -8.38 -12.11 11.32
C TRP A 114 -7.50 -13.32 11.68
N PRO A 115 -7.86 -14.53 11.21
CA PRO A 115 -6.97 -15.70 11.30
C PRO A 115 -5.63 -15.45 10.61
N LEU A 116 -4.55 -16.10 11.08
CA LEU A 116 -3.19 -15.91 10.60
C LEU A 116 -3.08 -16.00 9.06
N LYS A 117 -3.67 -17.04 8.46
CA LYS A 117 -3.65 -17.25 7.01
C LYS A 117 -4.28 -16.07 6.24
N LYS A 118 -5.40 -15.52 6.75
CA LYS A 118 -6.06 -14.36 6.13
C LYS A 118 -5.24 -13.08 6.30
N ARG A 119 -4.64 -12.86 7.47
CA ARG A 119 -3.70 -11.74 7.69
C ARG A 119 -2.54 -11.79 6.70
N GLN A 120 -1.93 -12.95 6.50
CA GLN A 120 -0.87 -13.13 5.52
C GLN A 120 -1.35 -12.78 4.11
N THR A 121 -2.50 -13.31 3.68
CA THR A 121 -3.07 -12.97 2.36
C THR A 121 -3.31 -11.47 2.19
N PHE A 122 -3.85 -10.79 3.20
CA PHE A 122 -4.11 -9.35 3.12
C PHE A 122 -2.82 -8.53 3.15
N ALA A 123 -1.83 -8.92 3.95
CA ALA A 123 -0.52 -8.28 3.95
C ALA A 123 0.18 -8.43 2.58
N THR A 124 0.16 -9.63 1.99
CA THR A 124 0.69 -9.86 0.64
C THR A 124 -0.03 -9.00 -0.41
N ARG A 125 -1.37 -8.87 -0.33
CA ARG A 125 -2.11 -7.99 -1.25
C ARG A 125 -1.72 -6.51 -1.09
N LEU A 126 -1.52 -6.03 0.14
CA LEU A 126 -1.04 -4.65 0.39
C LEU A 126 0.35 -4.43 -0.21
N LEU A 127 1.28 -5.38 0.01
CA LEU A 127 2.63 -5.30 -0.56
C LEU A 127 2.60 -5.31 -2.09
N ALA A 128 1.84 -6.22 -2.69
CA ALA A 128 1.67 -6.30 -4.13
C ALA A 128 0.99 -5.04 -4.72
N CYS A 129 0.12 -4.37 -3.97
CA CYS A 129 -0.46 -3.10 -4.39
C CYS A 129 0.61 -2.00 -4.48
N VAL A 130 1.48 -1.90 -3.47
CA VAL A 130 2.59 -0.95 -3.46
C VAL A 130 3.59 -1.26 -4.59
N GLU A 131 3.94 -2.53 -4.78
CA GLU A 131 4.83 -2.97 -5.85
C GLU A 131 4.26 -2.65 -7.24
N ARG A 132 2.97 -2.93 -7.49
CA ARG A 132 2.28 -2.57 -8.74
C ARG A 132 2.24 -1.06 -8.97
N ALA A 133 2.07 -0.27 -7.91
CA ALA A 133 2.05 1.19 -8.01
C ALA A 133 3.41 1.70 -8.52
N MET A 134 4.50 1.20 -7.95
CA MET A 134 5.85 1.59 -8.37
C MET A 134 6.18 1.08 -9.78
N THR A 135 5.96 -0.20 -10.05
CA THR A 135 6.28 -0.79 -11.36
C THR A 135 5.47 -0.17 -12.51
N SER A 136 4.19 0.13 -12.30
CA SER A 136 3.40 0.83 -13.32
C SER A 136 3.91 2.27 -13.55
N GLY A 137 4.41 2.93 -12.50
CA GLY A 137 4.93 4.30 -12.54
C GLY A 137 6.22 4.44 -13.36
N SER A 138 6.99 3.36 -13.48
CA SER A 138 8.24 3.33 -14.27
C SER A 138 8.07 3.68 -15.75
N VAL A 139 6.84 3.57 -16.29
CA VAL A 139 6.55 3.88 -17.70
C VAL A 139 6.35 5.38 -17.93
N THR A 140 6.07 6.16 -16.88
CA THR A 140 5.67 7.58 -16.99
C THR A 140 6.60 8.51 -16.24
N VAL A 141 7.29 8.02 -15.22
CA VAL A 141 8.15 8.81 -14.35
C VAL A 141 9.60 8.74 -14.84
N HIS A 142 10.10 9.89 -15.32
CA HIS A 142 11.43 10.03 -15.91
C HIS A 142 12.53 10.38 -14.87
N SER A 143 12.37 9.93 -13.61
CA SER A 143 13.26 10.25 -12.49
C SER A 143 13.13 9.26 -11.34
N SER A 144 14.19 9.07 -10.53
CA SER A 144 14.08 8.30 -9.29
C SER A 144 13.05 8.91 -8.32
N GLU A 145 12.17 8.07 -7.77
CA GLU A 145 11.14 8.45 -6.80
C GLU A 145 11.28 7.66 -5.50
N ASN A 146 11.15 8.38 -4.38
CA ASN A 146 11.19 7.82 -3.05
C ASN A 146 9.92 8.22 -2.30
N TYR A 147 9.20 7.24 -1.77
CA TYR A 147 8.06 7.46 -0.88
C TYR A 147 8.34 6.81 0.46
N VAL A 148 8.26 7.62 1.51
CA VAL A 148 8.76 7.25 2.83
C VAL A 148 7.65 7.43 3.84
N GLN A 149 7.21 6.33 4.42
CA GLN A 149 6.32 6.28 5.57
C GLN A 149 6.93 5.37 6.64
N PRO A 150 6.65 5.58 7.94
CA PRO A 150 7.29 4.82 9.02
C PRO A 150 7.15 3.29 8.95
N LEU A 151 6.14 2.77 8.25
CA LEU A 151 5.89 1.32 8.09
C LEU A 151 6.03 0.84 6.64
N VAL A 152 6.25 1.75 5.69
CA VAL A 152 6.34 1.43 4.26
C VAL A 152 7.32 2.41 3.62
N MET A 153 8.39 1.86 3.06
CA MET A 153 9.34 2.63 2.27
C MET A 153 9.40 2.03 0.88
N THR A 154 9.37 2.88 -0.13
CA THR A 154 9.54 2.48 -1.52
C THR A 154 10.51 3.40 -2.21
N GLU A 155 11.39 2.81 -2.99
CA GLU A 155 12.32 3.52 -3.86
C GLU A 155 12.19 2.92 -5.26
N MET A 156 12.04 3.79 -6.24
CA MET A 156 12.05 3.48 -7.65
C MET A 156 13.19 4.28 -8.26
N SER A 157 14.12 3.60 -8.91
CA SER A 157 15.21 4.26 -9.63
C SER A 157 15.06 3.98 -11.12
N GLU A 158 14.82 5.02 -11.89
CA GLU A 158 14.83 4.97 -13.34
C GLU A 158 16.22 5.41 -13.82
N ASN A 159 16.88 4.58 -14.65
CA ASN A 159 18.27 4.75 -15.12
C ASN A 159 19.39 4.48 -14.10
N ILE A 160 19.43 3.26 -13.56
CA ILE A 160 20.63 2.78 -12.84
C ILE A 160 21.78 2.62 -13.83
N LYS A 161 22.72 3.57 -13.85
CA LYS A 161 23.94 3.49 -14.67
C LYS A 161 25.01 2.70 -13.94
N THR A 162 25.06 1.40 -14.20
CA THR A 162 26.06 0.46 -13.65
C THR A 162 27.51 0.92 -13.91
N SER A 163 27.75 1.57 -15.05
CA SER A 163 29.06 2.12 -15.46
C SER A 163 29.59 3.23 -14.55
N THR A 164 28.71 4.00 -13.91
CA THR A 164 29.10 5.13 -13.04
C THR A 164 29.24 4.75 -11.57
N GLN A 165 28.83 3.53 -11.21
CA GLN A 165 28.92 3.06 -9.82
C GLN A 165 30.31 2.47 -9.55
N PRO A 166 31.08 3.06 -8.61
CA PRO A 166 32.42 2.58 -8.28
C PRO A 166 32.40 1.31 -7.44
N SER A 167 31.32 1.05 -6.69
CA SER A 167 31.11 -0.18 -5.92
C SER A 167 30.53 -1.30 -6.80
N ASN A 168 30.80 -2.54 -6.40
CA ASN A 168 30.24 -3.74 -7.05
C ASN A 168 28.79 -4.04 -6.63
N TYR A 169 28.13 -3.11 -5.95
CA TYR A 169 26.77 -3.26 -5.44
C TYR A 169 26.05 -1.91 -5.33
N PHE A 170 24.73 -1.97 -5.28
CA PHE A 170 23.80 -0.88 -5.00
C PHE A 170 23.05 -1.17 -3.69
N LEU A 171 23.08 -0.24 -2.75
CA LEU A 171 22.33 -0.38 -1.49
C LEU A 171 20.87 0.04 -1.71
N PHE A 172 19.93 -0.79 -1.25
CA PHE A 172 18.51 -0.49 -1.26
C PHE A 172 17.87 -0.70 0.13
N PRO A 173 17.02 0.23 0.63
CA PRO A 173 16.84 1.56 0.08
C PRO A 173 18.10 2.42 0.29
N SER A 174 18.42 3.30 -0.65
CA SER A 174 19.56 4.23 -0.58
C SER A 174 19.48 5.14 0.66
N MET A 175 18.27 5.34 1.18
CA MET A 175 18.01 6.05 2.43
C MET A 175 18.59 5.37 3.68
N ALA A 176 18.88 4.06 3.64
CA ALA A 176 19.58 3.38 4.73
C ALA A 176 20.97 3.99 4.99
N LEU A 177 21.60 4.64 3.98
CA LEU A 177 22.84 5.38 4.15
C LEU A 177 22.70 6.62 5.05
N TRP A 178 21.50 7.20 5.09
CA TRP A 178 21.23 8.49 5.74
C TRP A 178 20.40 8.34 7.02
N ALA A 179 19.74 7.20 7.22
CA ALA A 179 18.80 6.99 8.32
C ALA A 179 19.46 6.84 9.70
N GLY A 180 20.80 6.73 9.79
CA GLY A 180 21.50 6.47 11.05
C GLY A 180 21.01 5.18 11.75
N GLU A 181 21.19 5.06 13.06
CA GLU A 181 20.75 3.93 13.93
C GLU A 181 19.22 3.63 13.91
N ASN A 182 18.44 4.21 13.00
CA ASN A 182 17.08 3.75 12.75
C ASN A 182 17.15 2.50 11.89
N ASN A 183 16.83 1.34 12.50
CA ASN A 183 16.75 -0.03 11.95
C ASN A 183 15.96 -0.14 10.62
N VAL A 184 16.48 0.43 9.54
CA VAL A 184 16.02 0.16 8.18
C VAL A 184 16.89 -0.97 7.66
N ASP A 185 16.30 -2.17 7.55
CA ASP A 185 16.97 -3.28 6.89
C ASP A 185 17.30 -2.87 5.45
N SER A 186 18.55 -3.13 5.05
CA SER A 186 19.06 -2.82 3.72
C SER A 186 19.50 -4.09 3.00
N VAL A 187 19.38 -4.09 1.68
CA VAL A 187 19.87 -5.15 0.81
C VAL A 187 20.91 -4.57 -0.15
N ASP A 188 22.03 -5.28 -0.28
CA ASP A 188 23.03 -5.00 -1.30
C ASP A 188 22.66 -5.76 -2.58
N ILE A 189 22.32 -5.02 -3.64
CA ILE A 189 22.02 -5.56 -4.96
C ILE A 189 23.33 -5.61 -5.75
N PRO A 190 23.85 -6.81 -6.11
CA PRO A 190 25.10 -6.91 -6.86
C PRO A 190 24.99 -6.23 -8.22
N LYS A 191 26.04 -5.50 -8.61
CA LYS A 191 26.12 -4.83 -9.92
C LYS A 191 25.96 -5.83 -11.07
N GLU A 192 26.55 -7.01 -10.94
CA GLU A 192 26.43 -8.11 -11.91
C GLU A 192 24.97 -8.52 -12.16
N ALA A 193 24.11 -8.50 -11.12
CA ALA A 193 22.70 -8.85 -11.26
C ALA A 193 21.93 -7.83 -12.12
N LEU A 194 22.33 -6.55 -12.08
CA LEU A 194 21.75 -5.49 -12.90
C LEU A 194 22.30 -5.51 -14.33
N GLU A 195 23.60 -5.76 -14.50
CA GLU A 195 24.22 -5.93 -15.82
C GLU A 195 23.62 -7.13 -16.56
N LEU A 196 23.37 -8.25 -15.87
CA LEU A 196 22.66 -9.42 -16.41
C LEU A 196 21.22 -9.11 -16.83
N ALA A 197 20.58 -8.14 -16.16
CA ALA A 197 19.25 -7.65 -16.52
C ALA A 197 19.27 -6.62 -17.67
N GLY A 198 20.46 -6.27 -18.19
CA GLY A 198 20.65 -5.35 -19.30
C GLY A 198 20.67 -3.86 -18.90
N LEU A 199 21.00 -3.55 -17.65
CA LEU A 199 21.12 -2.18 -17.11
C LEU A 199 22.58 -1.68 -17.03
#